data_AF-A0A7D5IM83-F1
#
_entry.id   AF-A0A7D5IM83-F1
#
_cell.length_a   1.000
_cell.length_b   1.000
_cell.length_c   1.000
_cell.angle_alpha   90.00
_cell.angle_beta   90.00
_cell.angle_gamma   90.00
#
_symmetry.space_group_name_H-M   'P 1'
#
loop_
_entity.id
_entity.type
_entity.pdbx_description
1 polymer ?
#
loop_
_entity_poly.entity_id
_entity_poly.type
_entity_poly.pdbx_seq_one_letter_code
_entity_poly.pdbx_strand_id
1 'polypeptide(L)'
;MTLPIVKVNGNDSVGGSSDVNIKVRSSNTPVILYPNTSSNINFTNPLECNKILIYINSEFYDGWAEYAESLTSTNAIVDHGNKTAIVEMDTEPNMGTFPMSYSFDIPALNHTNTTPFHNFSFYFYVDGDASFFVSSGMTITATSGTKRLVYSFDKDGKDNIILSKAKGVDYSNYAIEYTDSSAGISEIWETNSTSNFSVNSFHSGSIKYANSTVDLISDSYLMDYNSIGTASSWGSVSSYSTTPNINISYVNANSTQSLNNITQHYMRLMAQDGTIECSWDQKSNEKIEIDSSTYTLNYDAGGAILTYMHITNNELDVNIE
;
A
#
# COMPACT_ATOMS: atom_id res chain seq x y z
N MET A 1 -16.97 11.54 -2.80
CA MET A 1 -16.65 12.98 -2.84
C MET A 1 -17.42 13.67 -3.95
N THR A 2 -17.90 14.89 -3.69
CA THR A 2 -18.44 15.79 -4.73
C THR A 2 -17.52 17.00 -4.84
N LEU A 3 -17.01 17.30 -6.03
CA LEU A 3 -16.21 18.49 -6.31
C LEU A 3 -17.03 19.48 -7.16
N PRO A 4 -17.61 20.53 -6.56
CA PRO A 4 -18.24 21.58 -7.32
C PRO A 4 -17.19 22.55 -7.86
N ILE A 5 -17.05 22.61 -9.17
CA ILE A 5 -16.39 23.72 -9.86
C ILE A 5 -17.41 24.85 -9.90
N VAL A 6 -17.07 25.98 -9.28
CA VAL A 6 -17.94 27.15 -9.23
C VAL A 6 -17.26 28.28 -9.99
N LYS A 7 -17.93 28.75 -11.04
CA LYS A 7 -17.53 29.94 -11.77
C LYS A 7 -18.46 31.08 -11.37
N VAL A 8 -17.88 32.11 -10.76
CA VAL A 8 -18.60 33.30 -10.31
C VAL A 8 -18.41 34.41 -11.35
N ASN A 9 -19.52 34.88 -11.93
CA ASN A 9 -19.55 36.00 -12.85
C ASN A 9 -20.16 37.21 -12.14
N GLY A 10 -19.49 38.35 -12.15
CA GLY A 10 -20.01 39.60 -11.62
C GLY A 10 -19.06 40.74 -11.94
N ASN A 11 -19.60 41.88 -12.36
CA ASN A 11 -18.82 43.08 -12.70
C ASN A 11 -19.35 44.34 -12.03
N ASP A 12 -20.30 44.20 -11.11
CA ASP A 12 -20.86 45.31 -10.36
C ASP A 12 -19.87 45.81 -9.29
N SER A 13 -19.77 47.13 -9.15
CA SER A 13 -18.96 47.78 -8.11
C SER A 13 -19.74 48.95 -7.51
N VAL A 14 -19.71 49.08 -6.18
CA VAL A 14 -20.30 50.23 -5.46
C VAL A 14 -19.19 51.03 -4.76
N GLY A 15 -19.27 52.36 -4.87
CA GLY A 15 -18.41 53.30 -4.14
C GLY A 15 -19.23 54.22 -3.24
N GLY A 16 -18.73 54.47 -2.03
CA GLY A 16 -19.40 55.29 -1.00
C GLY A 16 -19.62 54.52 0.31
N SER A 17 -20.33 55.14 1.26
CA SER A 17 -20.74 54.52 2.53
C SER A 17 -22.26 54.31 2.51
N SER A 18 -22.70 53.21 1.91
CA SER A 18 -24.09 52.76 1.91
C SER A 18 -24.15 51.27 2.21
N ASP A 19 -25.26 50.83 2.81
CA ASP A 19 -25.56 49.40 2.89
C ASP A 19 -25.95 48.90 1.50
N VAL A 20 -25.36 47.77 1.10
CA VAL A 20 -25.51 47.20 -0.24
C VAL A 20 -25.94 45.75 -0.11
N ASN A 21 -26.93 45.33 -0.91
CA ASN A 21 -27.33 43.93 -0.95
C ASN A 21 -26.58 43.22 -2.08
N ILE A 22 -25.91 42.13 -1.76
CA ILE A 22 -25.31 41.24 -2.76
C ILE A 22 -26.29 40.13 -3.04
N LYS A 23 -26.70 39.99 -4.30
CA LYS A 23 -27.57 38.92 -4.73
C LYS A 23 -26.80 37.94 -5.59
N VAL A 24 -26.71 36.70 -5.12
CA VAL A 24 -26.15 35.59 -5.87
C VAL A 24 -27.29 34.76 -6.43
N ARG A 25 -27.29 34.52 -7.74
CA ARG A 25 -28.25 33.65 -8.42
C ARG A 25 -27.50 32.61 -9.23
N SER A 26 -27.97 31.36 -9.17
CA SER A 26 -27.61 30.35 -10.17
C SER A 26 -28.74 30.25 -11.17
N SER A 27 -28.42 30.41 -12.46
CA SER A 27 -29.39 30.31 -13.55
C SER A 27 -29.22 29.01 -14.35
N ASN A 28 -28.17 28.24 -14.08
CA ASN A 28 -27.88 27.01 -14.80
C ASN A 28 -28.22 25.75 -13.99
N THR A 29 -28.59 24.69 -14.73
CA THR A 29 -28.57 23.34 -14.15
C THR A 29 -27.10 22.90 -14.06
N PRO A 30 -26.61 22.43 -12.90
CA PRO A 30 -25.24 21.96 -12.76
C PRO A 30 -24.89 20.96 -13.85
N VAL A 31 -23.79 21.20 -14.57
CA VAL A 31 -23.32 20.28 -15.60
C VAL A 31 -22.47 19.21 -14.92
N ILE A 32 -22.89 17.95 -15.00
CA ILE A 32 -22.10 16.83 -14.50
C ILE A 32 -20.93 16.62 -15.46
N LEU A 33 -19.71 16.84 -14.97
CA LEU A 33 -18.48 16.57 -15.70
C LEU A 33 -18.01 15.13 -15.46
N TYR A 34 -18.26 14.58 -14.28
CA TYR A 34 -17.90 13.21 -13.93
C TYR A 34 -18.89 12.60 -12.92
N PRO A 35 -19.29 11.32 -13.05
CA PRO A 35 -18.94 10.40 -14.14
C PRO A 35 -19.55 10.86 -15.48
N ASN A 36 -18.81 10.68 -16.57
CA ASN A 36 -19.26 11.13 -17.89
C ASN A 36 -20.43 10.25 -18.36
N THR A 37 -21.63 10.85 -18.34
CA THR A 37 -22.90 10.19 -18.65
C THR A 37 -23.04 9.80 -20.12
N SER A 38 -22.24 10.40 -21.02
CA SER A 38 -22.19 10.02 -22.44
C SER A 38 -21.37 8.76 -22.70
N SER A 39 -20.49 8.36 -21.77
CA SER A 39 -19.63 7.18 -21.87
C SER A 39 -20.15 5.96 -21.11
N ASN A 40 -20.98 6.13 -20.06
CA ASN A 40 -21.57 5.00 -19.33
C ASN A 40 -22.98 5.35 -18.83
N ILE A 41 -24.00 4.76 -19.46
CA ILE A 41 -25.42 4.92 -19.12
C ILE A 41 -25.77 4.40 -17.71
N ASN A 42 -25.00 3.46 -17.17
CA ASN A 42 -25.26 2.86 -15.87
C ASN A 42 -24.76 3.72 -14.70
N PHE A 43 -24.21 4.91 -14.95
CA PHE A 43 -23.64 5.78 -13.91
C PHE A 43 -22.59 5.06 -13.04
N THR A 44 -22.02 3.98 -13.56
CA THR A 44 -21.00 3.24 -12.83
C THR A 44 -19.79 4.16 -12.72
N ASN A 45 -19.29 4.30 -11.50
CA ASN A 45 -18.15 5.13 -11.17
C ASN A 45 -16.92 4.25 -10.93
N PRO A 46 -16.44 3.46 -11.91
CA PRO A 46 -15.30 2.61 -11.65
C PRO A 46 -14.07 3.52 -11.70
N LEU A 47 -13.65 3.98 -10.53
CA LEU A 47 -12.30 4.51 -10.37
C LEU A 47 -11.37 3.30 -10.40
N GLU A 48 -11.02 2.81 -11.59
CA GLU A 48 -10.05 1.71 -11.79
C GLU A 48 -8.61 2.24 -11.68
N CYS A 49 -8.35 3.04 -10.66
CA CYS A 49 -7.03 3.52 -10.33
C CYS A 49 -6.78 3.30 -8.85
N ASN A 50 -5.53 3.42 -8.41
CA ASN A 50 -5.16 3.33 -6.99
C ASN A 50 -5.16 4.71 -6.31
N LYS A 51 -5.01 5.77 -7.11
CA LYS A 51 -4.90 7.15 -6.66
C LYS A 51 -5.50 8.11 -7.68
N ILE A 52 -6.07 9.21 -7.20
CA ILE A 52 -6.49 10.34 -8.02
C ILE A 52 -5.75 11.59 -7.56
N LEU A 53 -5.18 12.29 -8.53
CA LEU A 53 -4.52 13.58 -8.33
C LEU A 53 -5.34 14.68 -9.00
N ILE A 54 -5.76 15.67 -8.23
CA ILE A 54 -6.46 16.86 -8.73
C ILE A 54 -5.55 18.07 -8.59
N TYR A 55 -5.23 18.68 -9.72
CA TYR A 55 -4.44 19.91 -9.78
C TYR A 55 -5.36 21.12 -9.87
N ILE A 56 -5.36 21.96 -8.84
CA ILE A 56 -6.15 23.18 -8.73
C ILE A 56 -5.22 24.38 -8.86
N ASN A 57 -5.13 24.95 -10.05
CA ASN A 57 -4.43 26.21 -10.27
C ASN A 57 -5.33 27.38 -9.85
N SER A 58 -4.91 28.16 -8.86
CA SER A 58 -5.73 29.24 -8.29
C SER A 58 -4.86 30.26 -7.57
N GLU A 59 -5.26 31.53 -7.56
CA GLU A 59 -4.63 32.53 -6.68
C GLU A 59 -4.85 32.22 -5.19
N PHE A 60 -5.87 31.41 -4.88
CA PHE A 60 -6.22 30.93 -3.54
C PHE A 60 -5.83 29.46 -3.32
N TYR A 61 -4.79 28.97 -3.99
CA TYR A 61 -4.39 27.56 -3.91
C TYR A 61 -4.14 27.09 -2.48
N ASP A 62 -3.57 27.93 -1.59
CA ASP A 62 -3.39 27.59 -0.18
C ASP A 62 -4.73 27.25 0.51
N GLY A 63 -5.78 28.04 0.27
CA GLY A 63 -7.11 27.77 0.83
C GLY A 63 -7.78 26.52 0.24
N TRP A 64 -7.47 26.17 -1.01
CA TRP A 64 -7.92 24.91 -1.61
C TRP A 64 -7.21 23.70 -1.00
N ALA A 65 -5.92 23.81 -0.69
CA ALA A 65 -5.19 22.77 0.02
C ALA A 65 -5.73 22.58 1.44
N GLU A 66 -5.93 23.66 2.20
CA GLU A 66 -6.56 23.60 3.54
C GLU A 66 -7.97 22.99 3.49
N TYR A 67 -8.78 23.37 2.51
CA TYR A 67 -10.11 22.76 2.33
C TYR A 67 -9.99 21.27 2.01
N ALA A 68 -9.08 20.87 1.12
CA ALA A 68 -8.85 19.49 0.80
C ALA A 68 -8.37 18.69 2.03
N GLU A 69 -7.49 19.22 2.87
CA GLU A 69 -7.10 18.57 4.14
C GLU A 69 -8.27 18.41 5.13
N SER A 70 -9.30 19.25 5.02
CA SER A 70 -10.53 19.11 5.82
C SER A 70 -11.46 17.99 5.34
N LEU A 71 -11.31 17.55 4.09
CA LEU A 71 -12.08 16.45 3.54
C LEU A 71 -11.52 15.11 4.03
N THR A 72 -12.39 14.11 4.17
CA THR A 72 -11.96 12.78 4.60
C THR A 72 -11.29 12.07 3.43
N SER A 73 -10.07 11.56 3.66
CA SER A 73 -9.23 10.81 2.69
C SER A 73 -8.76 11.56 1.47
N THR A 74 -8.38 12.78 1.74
CA THR A 74 -7.66 13.65 0.84
C THR A 74 -6.37 14.06 1.54
N ASN A 75 -5.26 14.01 0.82
CA ASN A 75 -4.04 14.69 1.20
C ASN A 75 -3.85 15.88 0.26
N ALA A 76 -3.20 16.94 0.70
CA ALA A 76 -2.94 18.09 -0.16
C ALA A 76 -1.45 18.46 -0.14
N ILE A 77 -0.92 18.80 -1.31
CA ILE A 77 0.42 19.33 -1.49
C ILE A 77 0.30 20.68 -2.20
N VAL A 78 1.03 21.68 -1.74
CA VAL A 78 1.06 23.01 -2.36
C VAL A 78 2.31 23.19 -3.21
N ASP A 79 2.12 23.61 -4.46
CA ASP A 79 3.19 24.12 -5.32
C ASP A 79 3.08 25.65 -5.39
N HIS A 80 3.82 26.31 -4.51
CA HIS A 80 3.89 27.77 -4.44
C HIS A 80 4.43 28.41 -5.72
N GLY A 81 5.33 27.74 -6.44
CA GLY A 81 5.95 28.27 -7.67
C GLY A 81 4.95 28.41 -8.80
N ASN A 82 4.01 27.46 -8.89
CA ASN A 82 2.96 27.44 -9.89
C ASN A 82 1.58 27.86 -9.36
N LYS A 83 1.47 28.31 -8.09
CA LYS A 83 0.20 28.65 -7.42
C LYS A 83 -0.86 27.54 -7.59
N THR A 84 -0.46 26.31 -7.28
CA THR A 84 -1.30 25.13 -7.53
C THR A 84 -1.42 24.28 -6.26
N ALA A 85 -2.65 23.88 -5.93
CA ALA A 85 -2.92 22.87 -4.92
C ALA A 85 -3.09 21.52 -5.60
N ILE A 86 -2.41 20.50 -5.09
CA ILE A 86 -2.45 19.13 -5.58
C ILE A 86 -3.17 18.32 -4.53
N VAL A 87 -4.39 17.90 -4.83
CA VAL A 87 -5.20 17.06 -3.94
C VAL A 87 -5.03 15.61 -4.34
N GLU A 88 -4.52 14.79 -3.44
CA GLU A 88 -4.37 13.35 -3.61
C GLU A 88 -5.48 12.60 -2.88
N MET A 89 -6.05 11.57 -3.52
CA MET A 89 -7.03 10.69 -2.91
C MET A 89 -6.72 9.24 -3.25
N ASP A 90 -6.81 8.37 -2.25
CA ASP A 90 -6.75 6.92 -2.46
C ASP A 90 -8.16 6.40 -2.82
N THR A 91 -8.19 5.51 -3.79
CA THR A 91 -9.41 4.84 -4.29
C THR A 91 -9.45 3.40 -3.82
N GLU A 92 -10.59 2.72 -4.04
CA GLU A 92 -10.73 1.34 -3.57
C GLU A 92 -9.73 0.46 -4.30
N PRO A 93 -8.78 -0.18 -3.58
CA PRO A 93 -7.77 -1.00 -4.22
C PRO A 93 -8.45 -2.22 -4.84
N ASN A 94 -8.02 -2.60 -6.05
CA ASN A 94 -8.45 -3.86 -6.62
C ASN A 94 -7.93 -5.01 -5.73
N MET A 95 -8.84 -5.82 -5.20
CA MET A 95 -8.54 -7.04 -4.43
C MET A 95 -8.71 -8.27 -5.31
N GLY A 96 -7.91 -9.31 -5.07
CA GLY A 96 -8.01 -10.57 -5.79
C GLY A 96 -6.66 -11.12 -6.22
N THR A 97 -6.67 -11.87 -7.32
CA THR A 97 -5.47 -12.47 -7.92
C THR A 97 -5.11 -11.72 -9.19
N PHE A 98 -3.86 -11.29 -9.27
CA PHE A 98 -3.34 -10.46 -10.35
C PHE A 98 -2.18 -11.16 -11.05
N PRO A 99 -1.98 -10.93 -12.37
CA PRO A 99 -0.74 -11.29 -13.04
C PRO A 99 0.46 -10.71 -12.28
N MET A 100 1.56 -11.46 -12.27
CA MET A 100 2.76 -10.99 -11.60
C MET A 100 3.32 -9.73 -12.27
N SER A 101 3.69 -8.75 -11.46
CA SER A 101 4.46 -7.57 -11.85
C SER A 101 5.69 -7.45 -10.95
N TYR A 102 6.74 -6.74 -11.39
CA TYR A 102 7.94 -6.53 -10.56
C TYR A 102 7.64 -5.70 -9.29
N SER A 103 6.64 -4.82 -9.36
CA SER A 103 6.14 -4.06 -8.23
C SER A 103 4.63 -3.80 -8.33
N PHE A 104 4.01 -3.55 -7.18
CA PHE A 104 2.62 -3.14 -7.04
C PHE A 104 2.42 -2.38 -5.72
N ASP A 105 1.35 -1.60 -5.65
CA ASP A 105 1.02 -0.79 -4.48
C ASP A 105 -0.07 -1.45 -3.64
N ILE A 106 0.00 -1.21 -2.32
CA ILE A 106 -1.04 -1.54 -1.34
C ILE A 106 -1.49 -0.22 -0.71
N PRO A 107 -2.40 0.53 -1.36
CA PRO A 107 -2.91 1.79 -0.85
C PRO A 107 -3.88 1.57 0.30
N ALA A 108 -3.97 2.55 1.21
CA ALA A 108 -4.97 2.63 2.25
C ALA A 108 -5.17 1.33 3.08
N LEU A 109 -4.12 0.60 3.45
CA LEU A 109 -4.26 -0.56 4.35
C LEU A 109 -4.81 -0.12 5.72
N ASN A 110 -5.81 -0.82 6.26
CA ASN A 110 -6.37 -0.50 7.58
C ASN A 110 -5.40 -0.83 8.71
N HIS A 111 -4.57 0.14 9.09
CA HIS A 111 -3.59 -0.01 10.17
C HIS A 111 -4.23 -0.13 11.57
N THR A 112 -5.52 0.20 11.74
CA THR A 112 -6.23 0.12 13.02
C THR A 112 -6.79 -1.28 13.29
N ASN A 113 -7.15 -2.04 12.24
CA ASN A 113 -7.47 -3.46 12.33
C ASN A 113 -6.19 -4.24 12.64
N THR A 114 -6.19 -5.16 13.59
CA THR A 114 -4.99 -5.93 13.96
C THR A 114 -4.59 -6.98 12.94
N THR A 115 -5.51 -7.41 12.08
CA THR A 115 -5.30 -8.42 11.04
C THR A 115 -5.96 -7.98 9.72
N PRO A 116 -5.45 -6.91 9.08
CA PRO A 116 -6.07 -6.38 7.88
C PRO A 116 -5.91 -7.29 6.67
N PHE A 117 -4.84 -8.09 6.56
CA PHE A 117 -4.73 -9.02 5.43
C PHE A 117 -5.60 -10.26 5.63
N HIS A 118 -6.34 -10.60 4.58
CA HIS A 118 -7.11 -11.83 4.44
C HIS A 118 -6.44 -12.82 3.47
N ASN A 119 -5.65 -12.32 2.53
CA ASN A 119 -4.75 -13.10 1.69
C ASN A 119 -3.59 -12.21 1.26
N PHE A 120 -2.37 -12.68 1.47
CA PHE A 120 -1.20 -12.07 0.87
C PHE A 120 -0.24 -13.17 0.45
N SER A 121 -0.32 -13.58 -0.81
CA SER A 121 0.43 -14.73 -1.31
C SER A 121 0.94 -14.53 -2.73
N PHE A 122 2.01 -15.23 -3.06
CA PHE A 122 2.64 -15.23 -4.36
C PHE A 122 2.68 -16.66 -4.91
N TYR A 123 2.14 -16.86 -6.10
CA TYR A 123 2.30 -18.08 -6.88
C TYR A 123 3.40 -17.86 -7.90
N PHE A 124 4.51 -18.56 -7.72
CA PHE A 124 5.65 -18.53 -8.63
C PHE A 124 5.64 -19.77 -9.52
N TYR A 125 5.80 -19.55 -10.82
CA TYR A 125 5.98 -20.59 -11.81
C TYR A 125 7.35 -20.49 -12.46
N VAL A 126 7.96 -21.64 -12.74
CA VAL A 126 9.25 -21.74 -13.43
C VAL A 126 9.14 -22.76 -14.57
N ASP A 127 9.53 -22.35 -15.78
CA ASP A 127 9.76 -23.27 -16.91
C ASP A 127 11.13 -23.95 -16.74
N GLY A 128 11.20 -24.81 -15.75
CA GLY A 128 12.43 -25.47 -15.35
C GLY A 128 12.29 -26.33 -14.11
N ASP A 129 13.42 -26.90 -13.71
CA ASP A 129 13.52 -27.77 -12.54
C ASP A 129 13.38 -26.99 -11.22
N ALA A 130 12.82 -27.63 -10.19
CA ALA A 130 12.59 -27.05 -8.86
C ALA A 130 13.87 -26.56 -8.16
N SER A 131 15.05 -26.98 -8.62
CA SER A 131 16.34 -26.43 -8.17
C SER A 131 16.45 -24.91 -8.26
N PHE A 132 15.65 -24.24 -9.10
CA PHE A 132 15.56 -22.78 -9.06
C PHE A 132 15.15 -22.27 -7.67
N PHE A 133 14.06 -22.81 -7.12
CA PHE A 133 13.50 -22.38 -5.83
C PHE A 133 14.47 -22.64 -4.66
N VAL A 134 15.40 -23.57 -4.84
CA VAL A 134 16.44 -23.90 -3.87
C VAL A 134 17.59 -22.88 -3.86
N SER A 135 17.76 -22.07 -4.91
CA SER A 135 18.90 -21.15 -5.05
C SER A 135 18.55 -19.82 -5.73
N SER A 136 17.29 -19.42 -5.64
CA SER A 136 16.76 -18.25 -6.36
C SER A 136 17.32 -16.94 -5.81
N GLY A 137 17.71 -16.91 -4.54
CA GLY A 137 18.07 -15.66 -3.85
C GLY A 137 16.92 -14.64 -3.86
N MET A 138 15.69 -15.13 -4.05
CA MET A 138 14.51 -14.30 -4.26
C MET A 138 14.27 -13.42 -3.06
N THR A 139 13.76 -12.22 -3.27
CA THR A 139 13.36 -11.32 -2.18
C THR A 139 12.02 -10.69 -2.51
N ILE A 140 11.15 -10.55 -1.51
CA ILE A 140 9.99 -9.67 -1.56
C ILE A 140 10.26 -8.53 -0.60
N THR A 141 10.13 -7.30 -1.07
CA THR A 141 10.38 -6.08 -0.29
C THR A 141 9.11 -5.25 -0.25
N ALA A 142 8.74 -4.79 0.94
CA ALA A 142 7.70 -3.79 1.15
C ALA A 142 8.33 -2.54 1.77
N THR A 143 7.95 -1.36 1.27
CA THR A 143 8.46 -0.06 1.73
C THR A 143 7.34 0.96 1.87
N SER A 144 7.43 1.79 2.91
CA SER A 144 6.59 2.98 3.10
C SER A 144 7.34 3.98 3.97
N GLY A 145 7.49 5.22 3.52
CA GLY A 145 8.24 6.25 4.24
C GLY A 145 9.67 5.81 4.58
N THR A 146 9.98 5.74 5.88
CA THR A 146 11.30 5.31 6.39
C THR A 146 11.39 3.83 6.74
N LYS A 147 10.28 3.10 6.54
CA LYS A 147 10.09 1.72 6.96
C LYS A 147 10.27 0.78 5.77
N ARG A 148 10.92 -0.35 6.03
CA ARG A 148 11.19 -1.39 5.03
C ARG A 148 11.06 -2.75 5.68
N LEU A 149 10.38 -3.66 5.00
CA LEU A 149 10.23 -5.07 5.37
C LEU A 149 10.71 -5.94 4.22
N VAL A 150 11.65 -6.86 4.48
CA VAL A 150 12.23 -7.74 3.47
C VAL A 150 12.00 -9.19 3.86
N TYR A 151 11.32 -9.93 2.99
CA TYR A 151 11.27 -11.39 2.99
C TYR A 151 12.35 -11.85 2.03
N SER A 152 13.46 -12.32 2.56
CA SER A 152 14.51 -12.90 1.73
C SER A 152 14.21 -14.39 1.56
N PHE A 153 14.58 -15.05 0.47
CA PHE A 153 14.38 -16.50 0.27
C PHE A 153 15.66 -17.18 -0.25
N ASP A 154 16.05 -18.33 0.31
CA ASP A 154 17.28 -19.07 -0.01
C ASP A 154 17.26 -20.51 0.58
N LYS A 155 18.27 -21.30 0.20
CA LYS A 155 18.49 -22.73 0.42
C LYS A 155 18.45 -23.26 1.87
N ASP A 156 17.59 -24.22 2.18
CA ASP A 156 18.03 -25.43 2.92
C ASP A 156 18.34 -26.51 1.89
N GLY A 157 19.24 -27.44 2.17
CA GLY A 157 19.66 -28.50 1.25
C GLY A 157 18.57 -29.51 0.87
N LYS A 158 17.28 -29.16 0.91
CA LYS A 158 16.07 -29.92 0.58
C LYS A 158 15.11 -29.00 -0.21
N ASP A 159 14.23 -29.58 -1.04
CA ASP A 159 13.43 -28.94 -2.11
C ASP A 159 12.39 -27.87 -1.66
N ASN A 160 12.71 -27.00 -0.70
CA ASN A 160 11.79 -26.02 -0.13
C ASN A 160 12.29 -24.58 -0.33
N ILE A 161 11.35 -23.64 -0.51
CA ILE A 161 11.66 -22.20 -0.40
C ILE A 161 11.68 -21.88 1.09
N ILE A 162 12.79 -21.31 1.54
CA ILE A 162 12.97 -20.89 2.92
C ILE A 162 13.34 -19.43 2.92
N LEU A 163 12.97 -18.68 3.95
CA LEU A 163 13.35 -17.29 4.08
C LEU A 163 14.89 -17.16 4.14
N SER A 164 15.59 -16.04 3.93
CA SER A 164 17.07 -16.03 3.86
C SER A 164 17.78 -14.94 4.62
N LYS A 165 19.07 -15.14 4.85
CA LYS A 165 19.87 -14.40 5.82
C LYS A 165 19.87 -12.89 5.59
N ALA A 166 19.56 -12.12 6.63
CA ALA A 166 19.86 -10.68 6.69
C ALA A 166 21.39 -10.49 6.75
N LYS A 167 21.95 -9.60 5.91
CA LYS A 167 23.41 -9.36 5.87
C LYS A 167 23.87 -8.68 7.17
N GLY A 168 24.67 -9.34 8.00
CA GLY A 168 25.40 -8.66 9.08
C GLY A 168 25.69 -9.43 10.37
N VAL A 169 25.21 -10.66 10.57
CA VAL A 169 25.49 -11.44 11.79
C VAL A 169 25.82 -12.90 11.43
N ASP A 170 26.97 -13.40 11.85
CA ASP A 170 27.32 -14.84 11.86
C ASP A 170 26.38 -15.53 12.89
N TYR A 171 25.61 -16.60 12.65
CA TYR A 171 25.78 -17.80 11.82
C TYR A 171 24.41 -18.32 11.30
N SER A 172 24.36 -18.69 10.01
CA SER A 172 23.44 -19.64 9.36
C SER A 172 21.95 -19.70 9.75
N ASN A 173 21.12 -18.70 9.43
CA ASN A 173 19.66 -18.83 9.47
C ASN A 173 18.93 -17.86 8.51
N TYR A 174 17.70 -18.23 8.22
CA TYR A 174 16.74 -17.76 7.22
C TYR A 174 15.88 -16.60 7.72
N ALA A 175 15.77 -15.44 7.07
CA ALA A 175 15.26 -14.23 7.73
C ALA A 175 14.19 -13.39 7.01
N ILE A 176 13.36 -12.76 7.85
CA ILE A 176 12.60 -11.54 7.57
C ILE A 176 13.30 -10.39 8.29
N GLU A 177 13.52 -9.28 7.60
CA GLU A 177 14.17 -8.10 8.17
C GLU A 177 13.23 -6.90 8.09
N TYR A 178 12.90 -6.33 9.24
CA TYR A 178 12.25 -5.03 9.35
C TYR A 178 13.26 -3.95 9.74
N THR A 179 13.23 -2.80 9.07
CA THR A 179 14.03 -1.63 9.43
C THR A 179 13.19 -0.36 9.41
N ASP A 180 13.44 0.53 10.36
CA ASP A 180 12.94 1.91 10.34
C ASP A 180 14.12 2.86 10.53
N SER A 181 14.49 3.57 9.45
CA SER A 181 15.65 4.45 9.46
C SER A 181 15.45 5.71 10.30
N SER A 182 14.20 6.11 10.59
CA SER A 182 13.90 7.28 11.42
C SER A 182 14.17 7.03 12.90
N ALA A 183 13.96 5.78 13.34
CA ALA A 183 14.11 5.35 14.72
C ALA A 183 15.39 4.52 14.96
N GLY A 184 16.14 4.17 13.91
CA GLY A 184 17.31 3.30 14.00
C GLY A 184 16.97 1.87 14.40
N ILE A 185 15.77 1.39 14.04
CA ILE A 185 15.28 0.06 14.37
C ILE A 185 15.72 -0.93 13.29
N SER A 186 16.18 -2.11 13.72
CA SER A 186 16.43 -3.28 12.87
C SER A 186 16.03 -4.55 13.63
N GLU A 187 15.00 -5.22 13.13
CA GLU A 187 14.38 -6.39 13.75
C GLU A 187 14.39 -7.55 12.78
N ILE A 188 15.02 -8.66 13.20
CA ILE A 188 15.25 -9.84 12.37
C ILE A 188 14.48 -11.00 12.97
N TRP A 189 13.73 -11.68 12.11
CA TRP A 189 12.98 -12.88 12.45
C TRP A 189 13.50 -14.04 11.63
N GLU A 190 13.90 -15.11 12.30
CA GLU A 190 14.47 -16.28 11.67
C GLU A 190 13.50 -17.45 11.64
N THR A 191 13.54 -18.25 10.58
CA THR A 191 12.70 -19.44 10.50
C THR A 191 13.44 -20.67 11.02
N ASN A 192 12.71 -21.57 11.68
CA ASN A 192 13.24 -22.89 11.98
C ASN A 192 13.23 -23.79 10.73
N SER A 193 14.10 -24.81 10.68
CA SER A 193 14.24 -25.72 9.52
C SER A 193 12.97 -26.47 9.08
N THR A 194 11.88 -26.38 9.85
CA THR A 194 10.59 -27.00 9.55
C THR A 194 9.60 -26.07 8.84
N SER A 195 9.88 -24.77 8.78
CA SER A 195 8.99 -23.75 8.22
C SER A 195 9.36 -23.44 6.76
N ASN A 196 8.73 -24.19 5.86
CA ASN A 196 9.15 -24.32 4.47
C ASN A 196 7.94 -24.17 3.53
N PHE A 197 8.05 -23.37 2.47
CA PHE A 197 7.04 -23.38 1.41
C PHE A 197 7.29 -24.57 0.48
N SER A 198 6.21 -25.32 0.20
CA SER A 198 6.28 -26.53 -0.61
C SER A 198 6.46 -26.19 -2.09
N VAL A 199 7.45 -26.82 -2.72
CA VAL A 199 7.67 -26.73 -4.16
C VAL A 199 7.07 -27.96 -4.84
N ASN A 200 6.19 -27.73 -5.81
CA ASN A 200 5.61 -28.79 -6.62
C ASN A 200 6.45 -28.94 -7.90
N SER A 201 7.01 -30.13 -8.11
CA SER A 201 7.72 -30.49 -9.34
C SER A 201 6.86 -31.37 -10.23
N PHE A 202 6.84 -31.10 -11.54
CA PHE A 202 6.11 -31.91 -12.51
C PHE A 202 6.81 -31.88 -13.88
N HIS A 203 6.38 -32.74 -14.81
CA HIS A 203 6.99 -32.84 -16.12
C HIS A 203 5.96 -33.03 -17.24
N SER A 204 6.26 -32.48 -18.42
CA SER A 204 5.55 -32.79 -19.67
C SER A 204 6.57 -33.33 -20.68
N GLY A 205 6.54 -34.64 -20.91
CA GLY A 205 7.61 -35.32 -21.65
C GLY A 205 8.97 -35.19 -20.94
N SER A 206 9.95 -34.60 -21.61
CA SER A 206 11.30 -34.34 -21.08
C SER A 206 11.45 -32.97 -20.42
N ILE A 207 10.43 -32.11 -20.49
CA ILE A 207 10.48 -30.76 -19.92
C ILE A 207 10.03 -30.85 -18.47
N LYS A 208 10.82 -30.24 -17.59
CA LYS A 208 10.55 -30.14 -16.16
C LYS A 208 9.98 -28.77 -15.85
N TYR A 209 9.03 -28.74 -14.92
CA TYR A 209 8.39 -27.55 -14.42
C TYR A 209 8.37 -27.58 -12.90
N ALA A 210 8.31 -26.39 -12.32
CA ALA A 210 8.12 -26.24 -10.90
C ALA A 210 7.22 -25.05 -10.58
N ASN A 211 6.46 -25.16 -9.50
CA ASN A 211 5.76 -24.02 -8.93
C ASN A 211 5.80 -24.06 -7.41
N SER A 212 5.56 -22.90 -6.79
CA SER A 212 5.43 -22.77 -5.36
C SER A 212 4.52 -21.61 -5.01
N THR A 213 3.69 -21.81 -3.98
CA THR A 213 2.91 -20.74 -3.38
C THR A 213 3.58 -20.30 -2.09
N VAL A 214 3.95 -19.03 -2.02
CA VAL A 214 4.47 -18.37 -0.82
C VAL A 214 3.33 -17.60 -0.18
N ASP A 215 2.82 -18.11 0.94
CA ASP A 215 1.77 -17.46 1.74
C ASP A 215 2.40 -16.64 2.88
N LEU A 216 2.36 -15.32 2.77
CA LEU A 216 2.99 -14.40 3.72
C LEU A 216 2.13 -14.15 4.98
N ILE A 217 0.95 -14.76 5.09
CA ILE A 217 0.09 -14.63 6.27
C ILE A 217 -0.27 -15.98 6.90
N SER A 218 0.59 -16.99 6.72
CA SER A 218 0.35 -18.31 7.29
C SER A 218 0.67 -18.37 8.79
N ASP A 219 -0.24 -18.95 9.56
CA ASP A 219 -0.06 -19.26 10.99
C ASP A 219 0.80 -20.50 11.24
N SER A 220 1.05 -21.29 10.18
CA SER A 220 1.81 -22.55 10.29
C SER A 220 3.32 -22.35 10.26
N TYR A 221 3.79 -21.19 9.78
CA TYR A 221 5.21 -20.85 9.74
C TYR A 221 5.59 -20.07 10.99
N LEU A 222 6.41 -20.69 11.84
CA LEU A 222 6.87 -20.10 13.08
C LEU A 222 8.26 -19.48 12.88
N MET A 223 8.41 -18.27 13.40
CA MET A 223 9.57 -17.42 13.22
C MET A 223 10.07 -16.96 14.59
N ASP A 224 11.36 -17.10 14.83
CA ASP A 224 12.05 -16.76 16.07
C ASP A 224 12.74 -15.40 15.94
N TYR A 225 12.50 -14.51 16.90
CA TYR A 225 13.14 -13.21 16.98
C TYR A 225 14.63 -13.36 17.25
N ASN A 226 15.48 -12.87 16.34
CA ASN A 226 16.94 -13.01 16.40
C ASN A 226 17.69 -11.68 16.51
N SER A 227 16.99 -10.57 16.76
CA SER A 227 17.66 -9.29 17.03
C SER A 227 18.18 -9.19 18.46
N ILE A 228 19.30 -8.49 18.63
CA ILE A 228 19.87 -8.20 19.95
C ILE A 228 18.93 -7.25 20.69
N GLY A 229 18.52 -7.62 21.91
CA GLY A 229 17.68 -6.79 22.77
C GLY A 229 16.19 -7.15 22.67
N THR A 230 15.35 -6.18 23.03
CA THR A 230 13.89 -6.30 22.98
C THR A 230 13.37 -5.60 21.73
N ALA A 231 12.38 -6.20 21.06
CA ALA A 231 11.71 -5.60 19.91
C ALA A 231 11.08 -4.26 20.32
N SER A 232 11.45 -3.21 19.61
CA SER A 232 11.02 -1.83 19.88
C SER A 232 9.74 -1.45 19.13
N SER A 233 9.38 -2.20 18.08
CA SER A 233 8.17 -1.96 17.29
C SER A 233 6.88 -2.58 17.88
N TRP A 234 7.01 -3.50 18.84
CA TRP A 234 5.91 -4.26 19.44
C TRP A 234 5.39 -3.65 20.76
N GLY A 235 5.49 -2.33 20.93
CA GLY A 235 5.19 -1.63 22.17
C GLY A 235 3.85 -0.91 22.17
N SER A 236 3.78 0.16 22.96
CA SER A 236 2.68 1.12 22.89
C SER A 236 2.63 1.82 21.54
N VAL A 237 1.44 2.22 21.09
CA VAL A 237 1.26 2.91 19.81
C VAL A 237 2.08 4.20 19.76
N SER A 238 2.91 4.33 18.73
CA SER A 238 3.74 5.49 18.41
C SER A 238 4.00 5.52 16.89
N SER A 239 4.87 6.43 16.41
CA SER A 239 5.27 6.49 14.99
C SER A 239 6.14 5.32 14.52
N TYR A 240 6.68 4.52 15.45
CA TYR A 240 7.58 3.39 15.18
C TYR A 240 7.13 2.09 15.87
N SER A 241 5.95 2.09 16.49
CA SER A 241 5.42 0.95 17.22
C SER A 241 3.88 0.90 17.14
N THR A 242 3.32 -0.31 17.09
CA THR A 242 1.87 -0.52 17.04
C THR A 242 1.45 -1.72 17.88
N THR A 243 0.14 -1.86 18.12
CA THR A 243 -0.41 -3.01 18.83
C THR A 243 -0.11 -4.33 18.10
N PRO A 244 -0.04 -5.46 18.80
CA PRO A 244 -0.18 -5.62 20.25
C PRO A 244 1.08 -5.17 21.03
N ASN A 245 0.88 -4.71 22.26
CA ASN A 245 1.97 -4.34 23.16
C ASN A 245 2.53 -5.61 23.81
N ILE A 246 3.52 -6.23 23.17
CA ILE A 246 4.14 -7.49 23.56
C ILE A 246 5.64 -7.27 23.74
N ASN A 247 6.16 -7.65 24.91
CA ASN A 247 7.60 -7.70 25.12
C ASN A 247 8.16 -8.94 24.39
N ILE A 248 8.90 -8.72 23.30
CA ILE A 248 9.55 -9.76 22.51
C ILE A 248 11.06 -9.61 22.66
N SER A 249 11.74 -10.68 23.05
CA SER A 249 13.19 -10.76 23.05
C SER A 249 13.62 -12.20 22.79
N TYR A 250 14.83 -12.40 22.27
CA TYR A 250 15.34 -13.73 21.90
C TYR A 250 15.41 -14.74 23.07
N VAL A 251 15.21 -14.29 24.32
CA VAL A 251 15.28 -15.11 25.54
C VAL A 251 13.94 -15.39 26.19
N ASN A 252 12.83 -14.80 25.70
CA ASN A 252 11.54 -14.88 26.36
C ASN A 252 10.54 -15.76 25.60
N ALA A 253 9.43 -16.12 26.25
CA ALA A 253 8.43 -17.02 25.66
C ALA A 253 7.68 -16.42 24.45
N ASN A 254 7.80 -15.10 24.21
CA ASN A 254 7.20 -14.42 23.06
C ASN A 254 8.17 -14.31 21.87
N SER A 255 9.39 -14.85 21.99
CA SER A 255 10.42 -14.84 20.93
C SER A 255 9.93 -15.45 19.63
N THR A 256 8.99 -16.40 19.70
CA THR A 256 8.42 -17.06 18.53
C THR A 256 7.08 -16.44 18.16
N GLN A 257 6.92 -16.02 16.91
CA GLN A 257 5.68 -15.51 16.33
C GLN A 257 5.36 -16.24 15.03
N SER A 258 4.08 -16.31 14.65
CA SER A 258 3.74 -16.78 13.31
C SER A 258 4.13 -15.74 12.26
N LEU A 259 4.38 -16.21 11.02
CA LEU A 259 4.56 -15.35 9.86
C LEU A 259 3.38 -14.40 9.69
N ASN A 260 2.15 -14.87 9.92
CA ASN A 260 0.96 -14.05 10.00
C ASN A 260 1.13 -12.86 10.95
N ASN A 261 1.45 -13.11 12.23
CA ASN A 261 1.61 -12.04 13.22
C ASN A 261 2.67 -11.01 12.80
N ILE A 262 3.80 -11.48 12.27
CA ILE A 262 4.91 -10.63 11.82
C ILE A 262 4.49 -9.75 10.64
N THR A 263 3.92 -10.36 9.59
CA THR A 263 3.46 -9.65 8.39
C THR A 263 2.37 -8.64 8.74
N GLN A 264 1.34 -9.05 9.50
CA GLN A 264 0.25 -8.16 9.90
C GLN A 264 0.79 -6.98 10.72
N HIS A 265 1.69 -7.23 11.67
CA HIS A 265 2.27 -6.17 12.52
C HIS A 265 3.06 -5.14 11.70
N TYR A 266 4.05 -5.57 10.93
CA TYR A 266 4.92 -4.63 10.21
C TYR A 266 4.22 -3.94 9.04
N MET A 267 3.33 -4.62 8.33
CA MET A 267 2.57 -3.97 7.25
C MET A 267 1.62 -2.91 7.81
N ARG A 268 0.98 -3.15 8.97
CA ARG A 268 0.19 -2.11 9.66
C ARG A 268 1.04 -0.92 10.11
N LEU A 269 2.26 -1.18 10.59
CA LEU A 269 3.17 -0.13 10.99
C LEU A 269 3.64 0.71 9.79
N MET A 270 3.91 0.07 8.65
CA MET A 270 4.23 0.74 7.38
C MET A 270 3.06 1.55 6.83
N ALA A 271 1.83 1.07 6.98
CA ALA A 271 0.63 1.78 6.55
C ALA A 271 0.35 3.08 7.31
N GLN A 272 1.02 3.33 8.45
CA GLN A 272 0.97 4.64 9.12
C GLN A 272 1.69 5.73 8.30
N ASP A 273 2.66 5.35 7.46
CA ASP A 273 3.43 6.27 6.62
C ASP A 273 2.79 6.45 5.21
N GLY A 274 1.68 5.75 4.93
CA GLY A 274 0.92 5.86 3.68
C GLY A 274 0.89 4.58 2.86
N THR A 275 0.88 4.73 1.53
CA THR A 275 0.84 3.61 0.57
C THR A 275 2.10 2.76 0.70
N ILE A 276 1.92 1.44 0.77
CA ILE A 276 3.04 0.49 0.80
C ILE A 276 3.37 0.08 -0.63
N GLU A 277 4.59 0.33 -1.07
CA GLU A 277 5.12 -0.21 -2.32
C GLU A 277 5.69 -1.59 -2.06
N CYS A 278 5.23 -2.60 -2.80
CA CYS A 278 5.75 -3.96 -2.75
C CYS A 278 6.47 -4.28 -4.04
N SER A 279 7.63 -4.93 -3.94
CA SER A 279 8.43 -5.38 -5.08
C SER A 279 9.03 -6.75 -4.82
N TRP A 280 9.42 -7.44 -5.88
CA TRP A 280 10.19 -8.68 -5.76
C TRP A 280 11.35 -8.73 -6.74
N ASP A 281 12.36 -9.53 -6.41
CA ASP A 281 13.56 -9.74 -7.21
C ASP A 281 14.02 -11.20 -7.09
N GLN A 282 14.74 -11.69 -8.09
CA GLN A 282 15.35 -13.04 -8.18
C GLN A 282 16.88 -12.97 -8.31
N LYS A 283 17.52 -11.86 -7.89
CA LYS A 283 18.99 -11.67 -7.77
C LYS A 283 19.80 -12.33 -8.88
N SER A 284 19.54 -11.93 -10.13
CA SER A 284 20.26 -12.38 -11.34
C SER A 284 20.06 -13.86 -11.72
N ASN A 285 19.05 -14.53 -11.16
CA ASN A 285 18.61 -15.87 -11.54
C ASN A 285 17.24 -15.77 -12.23
N GLU A 286 17.21 -15.31 -13.48
CA GLU A 286 15.97 -15.01 -14.21
C GLU A 286 15.26 -16.27 -14.72
N LYS A 287 14.48 -16.93 -13.86
CA LYS A 287 13.73 -18.15 -14.22
C LYS A 287 12.26 -18.16 -13.83
N ILE A 288 11.81 -17.20 -13.03
CA ILE A 288 10.37 -17.03 -12.78
C ILE A 288 9.71 -16.56 -14.07
N GLU A 289 8.74 -17.34 -14.54
CA GLU A 289 7.90 -16.99 -15.68
C GLU A 289 6.80 -16.04 -15.19
N ILE A 290 6.99 -14.75 -15.44
CA ILE A 290 6.11 -13.69 -14.95
C ILE A 290 4.67 -13.90 -15.47
N ASP A 291 4.52 -14.23 -16.76
CA ASP A 291 3.22 -14.43 -17.40
C ASP A 291 2.44 -15.65 -16.86
N SER A 292 3.14 -16.60 -16.24
CA SER A 292 2.55 -17.79 -15.61
C SER A 292 2.51 -17.69 -14.08
N SER A 293 3.00 -16.59 -13.52
CA SER A 293 3.03 -16.32 -12.08
C SER A 293 1.96 -15.30 -11.72
N THR A 294 1.51 -15.33 -10.46
CA THR A 294 0.47 -14.41 -9.98
C THR A 294 0.73 -14.04 -8.52
N TYR A 295 0.20 -12.91 -8.07
CA TYR A 295 0.07 -12.63 -6.64
C TYR A 295 -1.40 -12.50 -6.27
N THR A 296 -1.76 -12.84 -5.04
CA THR A 296 -3.09 -12.65 -4.48
C THR A 296 -3.01 -11.71 -3.30
N LEU A 297 -3.83 -10.67 -3.36
CA LEU A 297 -3.88 -9.60 -2.37
C LEU A 297 -5.34 -9.34 -2.01
N ASN A 298 -5.69 -9.62 -0.76
CA ASN A 298 -6.99 -9.28 -0.17
C ASN A 298 -6.74 -8.70 1.21
N TYR A 299 -7.19 -7.48 1.46
CA TYR A 299 -7.04 -6.83 2.74
C TYR A 299 -8.21 -5.90 3.07
N ASP A 300 -8.38 -5.61 4.35
CA ASP A 300 -9.23 -4.56 4.87
C ASP A 300 -8.57 -3.21 4.59
N ALA A 301 -9.15 -2.45 3.68
CA ALA A 301 -8.70 -1.12 3.37
C ALA A 301 -9.30 -0.12 4.39
N GLY A 302 -8.46 0.72 4.98
CA GLY A 302 -8.81 1.70 5.99
C GLY A 302 -9.15 3.07 5.40
N GLY A 303 -9.59 3.99 6.28
CA GLY A 303 -9.87 5.38 5.91
C GLY A 303 -11.03 5.55 4.89
N ALA A 304 -11.36 6.80 4.57
CA ALA A 304 -12.40 7.17 3.60
C ALA A 304 -11.96 6.99 2.14
N ILE A 305 -11.66 5.76 1.75
CA ILE A 305 -11.46 5.35 0.37
C ILE A 305 -12.50 6.02 -0.56
N LEU A 306 -12.02 6.67 -1.62
CA LEU A 306 -12.90 7.29 -2.57
C LEU A 306 -13.57 6.21 -3.45
N THR A 307 -14.76 5.78 -3.05
CA THR A 307 -15.58 4.83 -3.82
C THR A 307 -16.41 5.51 -4.90
N TYR A 308 -16.60 6.82 -4.79
CA TYR A 308 -17.43 7.60 -5.71
C TYR A 308 -16.96 9.04 -5.81
N MET A 309 -16.62 9.49 -7.02
CA MET A 309 -16.37 10.89 -7.36
C MET A 309 -17.49 11.47 -8.21
N HIS A 310 -17.95 12.67 -7.88
CA HIS A 310 -18.89 13.44 -8.67
C HIS A 310 -18.36 14.85 -8.88
N ILE A 311 -18.11 15.25 -10.13
CA ILE A 311 -17.64 16.60 -10.45
C ILE A 311 -18.75 17.32 -11.18
N THR A 312 -19.12 18.50 -10.68
CA THR A 312 -20.12 19.37 -11.32
C THR A 312 -19.53 20.73 -11.64
N ASN A 313 -19.97 21.33 -12.74
CA ASN A 313 -19.71 22.72 -13.06
C ASN A 313 -20.97 23.55 -12.80
N ASN A 314 -20.81 24.61 -12.01
CA ASN A 314 -21.87 25.50 -11.56
C ASN A 314 -21.48 26.93 -11.94
N GLU A 315 -22.41 27.68 -12.53
CA GLU A 315 -22.20 29.10 -12.81
C GLU A 315 -23.11 29.91 -11.88
N LEU A 316 -22.50 30.90 -11.22
CA LEU A 316 -23.16 31.82 -10.31
C LEU A 316 -23.01 33.23 -10.86
N ASP A 317 -24.13 33.93 -10.99
CA ASP A 317 -24.16 35.35 -11.34
C ASP A 317 -24.35 36.17 -10.06
N VAL A 318 -23.46 37.13 -9.84
CA VAL A 318 -23.44 38.02 -8.68
C VAL A 318 -23.73 39.43 -9.15
N ASN A 319 -24.84 39.98 -8.65
CA ASN A 319 -25.24 41.35 -8.91
C ASN A 319 -25.39 42.12 -7.60
N ILE A 320 -25.20 43.43 -7.68
CA ILE A 320 -25.38 44.36 -6.58
C ILE A 320 -26.79 45.00 -6.67
N GLU A 321 -27.53 45.01 -5.56
CA GLU A 321 -28.85 45.67 -5.38
C GLU A 321 -28.81 46.75 -4.29
#